data_AF-A0A964V3W7-F1
#
_entry.id   AF-A0A964V3W7-F1
#
_cell.length_a   1.000
_cell.length_b   1.000
_cell.length_c   1.000
_cell.angle_alpha   90.00
_cell.angle_beta   90.00
_cell.angle_gamma   90.00
#
_symmetry.space_group_name_H-M   'P 1'
#
loop_
_entity.id
_entity.type
_entity.pdbx_description
1 polymer ?
#
loop_
_entity_poly.entity_id
_entity_poly.type
_entity_poly.pdbx_seq_one_letter_code
_entity_poly.pdbx_strand_id
1 'polypeptide(L)'
;MNPVVIEHVRISDLPEAWRAKPGFGGEGRVTAHIDAKHPVQVIEENFATNDPAFGIRRAREDVRDVEEFLQQLRAPRYHRDGSRGTD
;
A
#
# COMPACT_ATOMS: atom_id res chain seq x y z
N MET A 1 -2.30 25.16 1.50
CA MET A 1 -2.42 23.75 1.10
C MET A 1 -1.65 23.60 -0.19
N ASN A 2 -0.68 22.68 -0.26
CA ASN A 2 0.18 22.54 -1.44
C ASN A 2 -0.51 21.64 -2.47
N PRO A 3 -0.47 21.99 -3.77
CA PRO A 3 -1.05 21.16 -4.82
C PRO A 3 -0.31 19.83 -4.93
N VAL A 4 -1.05 18.76 -5.22
CA VAL A 4 -0.43 17.49 -5.60
C VAL A 4 -0.18 17.53 -7.11
N VAL A 5 1.09 17.42 -7.49
CA VAL A 5 1.53 17.40 -8.89
C VAL A 5 1.96 15.99 -9.25
N ILE A 6 1.31 15.38 -10.24
CA ILE A 6 1.65 14.06 -10.76
C ILE A 6 2.11 14.22 -12.20
N GLU A 7 3.40 14.00 -12.44
CA GLU A 7 4.01 14.17 -13.75
C GLU A 7 3.93 12.89 -14.61
N HIS A 8 3.98 13.06 -15.93
CA HIS A 8 4.11 11.97 -16.90
C HIS A 8 3.02 10.90 -16.88
N VAL A 9 1.80 11.22 -16.43
CA VAL A 9 0.67 10.30 -16.39
C VAL A 9 0.22 10.00 -17.82
N ARG A 10 0.09 8.72 -18.19
CA ARG A 10 -0.43 8.36 -19.51
C ARG A 10 -1.89 8.75 -19.59
N ILE A 11 -2.34 9.24 -20.75
CA ILE A 11 -3.75 9.58 -20.95
C ILE A 11 -4.64 8.36 -20.67
N SER A 12 -4.21 7.14 -21.02
CA SER A 12 -4.92 5.87 -20.73
C SER A 12 -5.23 5.64 -19.25
N ASP A 13 -4.38 6.15 -18.36
CA ASP A 13 -4.42 5.87 -16.93
C ASP A 13 -5.28 6.91 -16.19
N LEU A 14 -5.77 7.93 -16.90
CA LEU A 14 -6.64 8.96 -16.34
C LEU A 14 -8.09 8.45 -16.20
N PRO A 15 -8.82 8.96 -15.20
CA PRO A 15 -10.25 8.72 -15.06
C PRO A 15 -11.01 9.03 -16.36
N GLU A 16 -12.02 8.24 -16.67
CA GLU A 16 -12.81 8.38 -17.91
C GLU A 16 -13.43 9.79 -18.04
N ALA A 17 -13.95 10.33 -16.95
CA ALA A 17 -14.49 11.69 -16.89
C ALA A 17 -13.45 12.79 -17.22
N TRP A 18 -12.16 12.50 -17.06
CA TRP A 18 -11.09 13.43 -17.42
C TRP A 18 -10.69 13.25 -18.88
N ARG A 19 -10.61 12.01 -19.37
CA ARG A 19 -10.35 11.70 -20.79
C ARG A 19 -11.43 12.20 -21.74
N ALA A 20 -12.68 12.24 -21.28
CA ALA A 20 -13.81 12.77 -22.06
C ALA A 20 -13.74 14.29 -22.29
N LYS A 21 -12.83 15.01 -21.60
CA LYS A 21 -12.65 16.44 -21.83
C LYS A 21 -11.97 16.71 -23.18
N PRO A 22 -12.43 17.72 -23.93
CA PRO A 22 -11.82 18.07 -25.21
C PRO A 22 -10.36 18.47 -24.99
N GLY A 23 -9.46 17.89 -25.79
CA GLY A 23 -8.01 18.11 -25.70
C GLY A 23 -7.18 16.90 -25.24
N PHE A 24 -7.82 15.86 -24.69
CA PHE A 24 -7.14 14.60 -24.31
C PHE A 24 -7.29 13.49 -25.37
N GLY A 25 -7.01 13.81 -26.63
CA GLY A 25 -7.00 12.84 -27.73
C GLY A 25 -5.60 12.30 -28.01
N GLY A 26 -5.42 10.97 -27.92
CA GLY A 26 -4.21 10.26 -28.37
C GLY A 26 -3.41 9.57 -27.27
N GLU A 27 -2.29 8.95 -27.66
CA GLU A 27 -1.31 8.33 -26.76
C GLU A 27 -0.29 9.35 -26.27
N GLY A 28 -0.71 10.21 -25.35
CA GLY A 28 0.13 11.24 -24.74
C GLY A 28 0.43 10.99 -23.27
N ARG A 29 1.31 11.83 -22.71
CA ARG A 29 1.53 11.97 -21.27
C ARG A 29 1.18 13.38 -20.82
N VAL A 30 0.57 13.50 -19.65
CA VAL A 30 0.16 14.78 -19.07
C VAL A 30 0.68 14.94 -17.65
N THR A 31 0.72 16.18 -17.18
CA THR A 31 0.95 16.50 -15.77
C THR A 31 -0.38 16.88 -15.12
N ALA A 32 -0.80 16.13 -14.11
CA ALA A 32 -2.02 16.39 -13.36
C ALA A 32 -1.71 17.28 -12.16
N HIS A 33 -2.38 18.43 -12.08
CA HIS A 33 -2.36 19.32 -10.93
C HIS A 33 -3.68 19.17 -10.17
N ILE A 34 -3.60 18.70 -8.92
CA ILE A 34 -4.76 18.47 -8.06
C ILE A 34 -4.74 19.50 -6.93
N ASP A 35 -5.65 20.47 -7.05
CA ASP A 35 -5.93 21.45 -6.01
C ASP A 35 -7.08 20.96 -5.14
N ALA A 36 -6.84 20.84 -3.83
CA ALA A 36 -7.93 20.58 -2.89
C ALA A 36 -8.74 21.86 -2.67
N LYS A 37 -9.84 22.00 -3.39
CA LYS A 37 -10.75 23.17 -3.29
C LYS A 37 -11.69 23.10 -2.08
N HIS A 38 -11.78 21.94 -1.44
CA HIS A 38 -12.49 21.73 -0.17
C HIS A 38 -11.54 21.01 0.77
N PRO A 39 -11.58 21.26 2.09
CA PRO A 39 -10.91 20.39 3.03
C PRO A 39 -11.35 18.97 2.70
N VAL A 40 -10.39 18.10 2.39
CA VAL A 40 -10.62 16.67 2.40
C VAL A 40 -11.23 16.43 3.77
N GLN A 41 -12.53 16.15 3.82
CA GLN A 41 -13.07 15.46 4.97
C GLN A 41 -12.24 14.19 4.99
N VAL A 42 -11.27 14.13 5.90
CA VAL A 42 -10.69 12.86 6.29
C VAL A 42 -11.93 12.08 6.67
N ILE A 43 -12.37 11.21 5.77
CA ILE A 43 -13.25 10.14 6.14
C ILE A 43 -12.31 9.35 7.04
N GLU A 44 -12.31 9.70 8.32
CA GLU A 44 -11.98 8.75 9.35
C GLU A 44 -12.97 7.63 9.03
N GLU A 45 -12.50 6.63 8.29
CA GLU A 45 -13.13 5.34 8.28
C GLU A 45 -13.19 4.98 9.75
N ASN A 46 -14.35 5.25 10.36
CA ASN A 46 -14.70 4.74 11.65
C ASN A 46 -14.64 3.24 11.44
N PHE A 47 -13.50 2.63 11.75
CA PHE A 47 -13.32 1.19 11.84
C PHE A 47 -14.18 0.72 13.04
N ALA A 48 -15.49 0.83 12.88
CA ALA A 48 -16.52 0.43 13.83
C ALA A 48 -16.70 -1.08 13.66
N THR A 49 -15.75 -1.80 14.20
CA THR A 49 -15.88 -3.24 14.43
C THR A 49 -16.49 -3.48 15.80
N ASN A 50 -17.35 -4.48 15.90
CA ASN A 50 -17.91 -4.92 17.18
C ASN A 50 -16.99 -5.94 17.88
N ASP A 51 -15.82 -6.22 17.31
CA ASP A 51 -14.86 -7.15 17.90
C ASP A 51 -14.04 -6.42 18.99
N PRO A 52 -14.19 -6.80 20.28
CA PRO A 52 -13.38 -6.24 21.36
C PRO A 52 -11.87 -6.51 21.18
N ALA A 53 -11.49 -7.46 20.32
CA ALA A 53 -10.09 -7.76 19.99
C ALA A 53 -9.54 -6.94 18.80
N PHE A 54 -10.35 -6.12 18.13
CA PHE A 54 -9.83 -5.31 17.04
C PHE A 54 -8.84 -4.26 17.53
N GLY A 55 -7.71 -4.14 16.83
CA GLY A 55 -6.59 -3.30 17.27
C GLY A 55 -5.76 -3.92 18.40
N ILE A 56 -6.24 -4.97 19.06
CA ILE A 56 -5.44 -5.75 20.01
C ILE A 56 -4.59 -6.74 19.20
N ARG A 57 -3.29 -6.49 19.14
CA ARG A 57 -2.35 -7.49 18.62
C ARG A 57 -2.30 -8.66 19.58
N ARG A 58 -2.76 -9.84 19.14
CA ARG A 58 -2.53 -11.08 19.86
C ARG A 58 -1.03 -11.29 20.00
N ALA A 59 -0.56 -11.52 21.23
CA ALA A 59 0.81 -11.96 21.45
C ALA A 59 1.02 -13.25 20.66
N ARG A 60 1.93 -13.22 19.67
CA ARG A 60 2.20 -14.41 18.90
C ARG A 60 3.02 -15.35 19.79
N GLU A 61 2.57 -16.58 19.94
CA GLU A 61 3.23 -17.57 20.79
C GLU A 61 4.58 -18.01 20.21
N ASP A 62 4.75 -17.89 18.89
CA ASP A 62 5.98 -18.19 18.15
C ASP A 62 7.12 -17.18 18.39
N VAL A 63 6.83 -16.00 18.97
CA VAL A 63 7.86 -15.01 19.39
C VAL A 63 8.08 -15.01 20.90
N ARG A 64 7.61 -16.04 21.61
CA ARG A 64 7.82 -16.17 23.06
C ARG A 64 9.31 -16.29 23.40
N ASP A 65 10.08 -16.96 22.56
CA ASP A 65 11.54 -16.97 22.60
C ASP A 65 12.07 -16.10 21.46
N VAL A 66 12.47 -14.87 21.80
CA VAL A 66 12.99 -13.91 20.83
C VAL A 66 14.31 -14.38 20.22
N GLU A 67 15.14 -15.07 21.00
CA GLU A 67 16.45 -15.50 20.53
C GLU A 67 16.30 -16.66 19.53
N GLU A 68 15.45 -17.64 19.85
CA GLU A 68 15.11 -18.73 18.93
C GLU A 68 14.48 -18.18 17.63
N PHE A 69 13.54 -17.25 17.76
CA PHE A 69 12.88 -16.63 16.61
C PHE A 69 13.88 -15.88 15.71
N LEU A 70 14.82 -15.13 16.30
CA LEU A 70 15.86 -14.43 15.54
C LEU A 70 16.83 -15.41 14.86
N GLN A 71 17.13 -16.55 15.49
CA GLN A 71 17.95 -17.59 14.89
C GLN A 71 17.26 -18.23 13.68
N GLN A 72 15.96 -18.56 13.79
CA GLN A 72 15.17 -19.07 12.66
C GLN A 72 15.13 -18.06 11.50
N LEU A 73 14.91 -16.77 11.78
CA LEU A 73 14.95 -15.70 10.78
C LEU A 73 16.30 -15.59 10.04
N ARG A 74 17.40 -15.88 10.74
CA ARG A 74 18.77 -15.85 10.18
C ARG A 74 19.17 -17.19 9.56
N ALA A 75 18.38 -18.24 9.71
CA ALA A 75 18.69 -19.54 9.16
C ALA A 75 18.69 -19.48 7.61
N PRO A 76 19.65 -20.17 6.95
CA PRO A 76 19.67 -20.24 5.51
C PRO A 76 18.43 -20.97 4.99
N ARG A 77 17.80 -20.41 3.96
CA ARG A 77 16.58 -20.96 3.35
C ARG A 77 16.80 -22.32 2.66
N TYR A 78 18.05 -22.66 2.38
CA TYR A 78 18.45 -23.88 1.70
C TYR A 78 19.54 -24.58 2.50
N HIS A 79 19.44 -25.91 2.56
CA HIS A 79 20.50 -26.77 3.08
C HIS A 79 21.69 -26.80 2.12
N ARG A 80 22.82 -27.34 2.60
CA ARG A 80 24.06 -27.43 1.81
C ARG A 80 23.93 -28.32 0.57
N ASP A 81 22.98 -29.25 0.58
CA ASP A 81 22.63 -30.11 -0.55
C ASP A 81 21.67 -29.44 -1.56
N GLY A 82 21.27 -28.18 -1.32
CA GLY A 82 20.38 -27.41 -2.18
C GLY A 82 18.88 -27.67 -1.95
N SER A 83 18.52 -28.57 -1.03
CA SER A 83 17.13 -28.76 -0.63
C SER A 83 16.62 -27.56 0.18
N ARG A 84 15.33 -27.25 0.08
CA ARG A 84 14.72 -26.13 0.82
C ARG A 84 14.47 -26.56 2.27
N GLY A 85 14.85 -25.72 3.22
CA GLY A 85 14.47 -25.92 4.62
C GLY A 85 12.96 -25.83 4.76
N THR A 86 12.33 -26.86 5.31
CA THR A 86 10.92 -26.84 5.69
C THR A 86 10.81 -26.21 7.08
N ASP A 87 10.08 -25.10 7.16
CA ASP A 87 9.60 -24.49 8.42
C ASP A 87 8.78 -25.51 9.24
#